data_AF-A0A7S2V2C7-F1
#
_entry.id   AF-A0A7S2V2C7-F1
#
_cell.length_a   1.000
_cell.length_b   1.000
_cell.length_c   1.000
_cell.angle_alpha   90.00
_cell.angle_beta   90.00
_cell.angle_gamma   90.00
#
_symmetry.space_group_name_H-M   'P 1'
#
loop_
_entity.id
_entity.type
_entity.pdbx_description
1 polymer ?
#
loop_
_entity_poly.entity_id
_entity_poly.type
_entity_poly.pdbx_seq_one_letter_code
_entity_poly.pdbx_strand_id
1 'polypeptide(L)'
;MMSPSSGLISNQPALQGMLMTSGDLPEQGCVSRKSFGAAMLGCAALVTLPQESPAFQNRIAPKKYPAQPGPQPQDLGLKNREKENEEGDIISTPSLKFCGEAPNCFSSADKDDKRHYLPPYQFSSTISRQQAFNDVVDVIKKYEPGQNNVDGGGFEIKSQKPYYVYAQFESLKHAYIDDVEFYIGDDNFVQVRTSSRLGFLDFQTNAKRINAISSALARKDGWKTTIVDEESYPWYYGWNADR
;
A
#
# COMPACT_ATOMS: atom_id res chain seq x y z
N MET A 1 -26.27 -49.42 -39.90
CA MET A 1 -27.65 -49.15 -40.35
C MET A 1 -28.10 -47.84 -39.74
N MET A 2 -28.37 -46.86 -40.62
CA MET A 2 -29.31 -45.73 -40.48
C MET A 2 -29.28 -44.83 -39.22
N SER A 3 -28.72 -43.63 -39.42
CA SER A 3 -29.33 -42.33 -39.04
C SER A 3 -30.64 -42.08 -39.85
N PRO A 4 -31.41 -40.96 -39.77
CA PRO A 4 -31.09 -39.64 -39.17
C PRO A 4 -32.27 -38.80 -38.57
N SER A 5 -31.94 -37.53 -38.24
CA SER A 5 -32.74 -36.29 -38.42
C SER A 5 -33.80 -35.93 -37.35
N SER A 6 -34.02 -34.67 -36.93
CA SER A 6 -33.74 -33.30 -37.43
C SER A 6 -33.72 -32.33 -36.23
N GLY A 7 -33.20 -31.09 -36.17
CA GLY A 7 -32.85 -30.06 -37.16
C GLY A 7 -33.56 -28.72 -36.81
N LEU A 8 -32.87 -27.58 -37.03
CA LEU A 8 -33.25 -26.12 -37.02
C LEU A 8 -32.49 -25.32 -35.93
N ILE A 9 -31.46 -24.49 -36.16
CA ILE A 9 -31.07 -23.44 -37.15
C ILE A 9 -31.81 -22.10 -36.97
N SER A 10 -31.00 -21.01 -37.00
CA SER A 10 -31.30 -19.62 -37.44
C SER A 10 -31.29 -18.58 -36.29
N ASN A 11 -30.68 -17.39 -36.34
CA ASN A 11 -29.86 -16.67 -37.32
C ASN A 11 -29.14 -15.52 -36.60
N GLN A 12 -27.88 -15.22 -36.98
CA GLN A 12 -27.31 -13.87 -36.88
C GLN A 12 -27.76 -13.04 -38.10
N PRO A 13 -27.60 -11.71 -38.05
CA PRO A 13 -26.88 -11.09 -39.16
C PRO A 13 -25.77 -10.15 -38.70
N ALA A 14 -24.62 -10.30 -39.35
CA ALA A 14 -23.66 -9.23 -39.57
C ALA A 14 -24.13 -8.38 -40.76
N LEU A 15 -23.87 -7.08 -40.73
CA LEU A 15 -23.97 -6.23 -41.92
C LEU A 15 -22.81 -5.23 -41.98
N GLN A 16 -22.10 -5.33 -43.10
CA GLN A 16 -21.08 -4.48 -43.68
C GLN A 16 -21.27 -2.96 -43.49
N GLY A 17 -20.16 -2.29 -43.19
CA GLY A 17 -19.46 -1.33 -44.06
C GLY A 17 -20.24 -0.17 -44.68
N MET A 18 -19.84 1.05 -44.33
CA MET A 18 -19.93 2.20 -45.24
C MET A 18 -18.78 3.19 -44.98
N LEU A 19 -17.79 3.12 -45.87
CA LEU A 19 -16.85 4.19 -46.20
C LEU A 19 -17.63 5.28 -46.94
N MET A 20 -17.32 6.56 -46.71
CA MET A 20 -17.46 7.77 -47.57
C MET A 20 -17.37 8.98 -46.63
N THR A 21 -16.75 10.12 -46.88
CA THR A 21 -15.86 10.65 -47.93
C THR A 21 -15.31 11.95 -47.32
N SER A 22 -14.05 12.26 -47.59
CA SER A 22 -13.45 13.57 -47.39
C SER A 22 -14.25 14.66 -48.11
N GLY A 23 -14.58 15.73 -47.39
CA GLY A 23 -15.18 16.95 -47.93
C GLY A 23 -14.27 18.14 -47.64
N ASP A 24 -13.86 18.79 -48.72
CA ASP A 24 -12.93 19.91 -48.85
C ASP A 24 -13.37 21.22 -48.18
N LEU A 25 -12.37 22.09 -47.94
CA LEU A 25 -12.24 23.49 -48.41
C LEU A 25 -11.53 24.39 -47.36
N PRO A 26 -10.79 25.45 -47.76
CA PRO A 26 -9.81 25.55 -48.83
C PRO A 26 -8.47 26.16 -48.34
N GLU A 27 -7.38 25.89 -49.07
CA GLU A 27 -6.17 26.73 -49.03
C GLU A 27 -6.43 28.10 -49.67
N GLN A 28 -5.72 29.13 -49.20
CA GLN A 28 -4.86 30.04 -49.98
C GLN A 28 -4.65 31.34 -49.17
N GLY A 29 -3.39 31.77 -49.04
CA GLY A 29 -3.10 33.16 -48.65
C GLY A 29 -1.84 33.38 -47.82
N CYS A 30 -0.66 33.18 -48.41
CA CYS A 30 0.57 33.76 -47.90
C CYS A 30 0.63 35.25 -48.29
N VAL A 31 0.60 36.17 -47.32
CA VAL A 31 0.98 37.58 -47.52
C VAL A 31 1.85 38.06 -46.35
N SER A 32 2.90 38.77 -46.74
CA SER A 32 4.06 39.20 -45.96
C SER A 32 3.90 40.61 -45.34
N ARG A 33 4.47 40.76 -44.14
CA ARG A 33 5.15 41.93 -43.55
C ARG A 33 4.37 43.19 -43.12
N LYS A 34 4.64 43.50 -41.83
CA LYS A 34 4.70 44.79 -41.11
C LYS A 34 3.42 45.34 -40.49
N SER A 35 3.32 45.19 -39.17
CA SER A 35 3.06 46.32 -38.25
C SER A 35 3.31 45.90 -36.80
N PHE A 36 4.16 46.67 -36.12
CA PHE A 36 4.39 46.66 -34.68
C PHE A 36 3.08 46.92 -33.93
N GLY A 37 2.80 46.11 -32.91
CA GLY A 37 1.71 46.32 -31.97
C GLY A 37 1.91 45.43 -30.76
N ALA A 38 2.50 45.98 -29.70
CA ALA A 38 2.76 45.29 -28.45
C ALA A 38 1.44 44.89 -27.77
N ALA A 39 1.12 43.60 -27.75
CA ALA A 39 0.14 43.03 -26.84
C ALA A 39 0.92 42.21 -25.80
N MET A 40 1.14 42.82 -24.62
CA MET A 40 1.56 42.09 -23.43
C MET A 40 0.44 41.11 -23.08
N LEU A 41 0.53 39.86 -23.55
CA LEU A 41 -0.22 38.76 -22.97
C LEU A 41 0.28 38.59 -21.54
N GLY A 42 -0.50 39.10 -20.59
CA GLY A 42 -0.35 38.76 -19.20
C GLY A 42 -0.55 37.26 -19.04
N CYS A 43 0.55 36.51 -18.91
CA CYS A 43 0.52 35.17 -18.37
C CYS A 43 0.04 35.28 -16.92
N ALA A 44 -1.27 35.20 -16.71
CA ALA A 44 -1.82 34.86 -15.41
C ALA A 44 -1.38 33.41 -15.13
N ALA A 45 -0.23 33.26 -14.48
CA ALA A 45 0.16 32.00 -13.90
C ALA A 45 -0.93 31.65 -12.88
N LEU A 46 -1.77 30.68 -13.23
CA LEU A 46 -2.64 30.01 -12.27
C LEU A 46 -1.72 29.39 -11.22
N VAL A 47 -1.55 30.10 -10.11
CA VAL A 47 -0.95 29.54 -8.90
C VAL A 47 -1.94 28.48 -8.43
N THR A 48 -1.70 27.23 -8.82
CA THR A 48 -2.39 26.10 -8.22
C THR A 48 -1.92 26.05 -6.77
N LEU A 49 -2.76 26.54 -5.86
CA LEU A 49 -2.56 26.26 -4.44
C LEU A 49 -2.47 24.74 -4.30
N PRO A 50 -1.45 24.20 -3.61
CA PRO A 50 -1.36 22.76 -3.41
C PRO A 50 -2.64 22.30 -2.72
N GLN A 51 -3.40 21.46 -3.42
CA GLN A 51 -4.63 20.87 -2.89
C GLN A 51 -4.20 20.00 -1.70
N GLU A 52 -4.48 20.47 -0.48
CA GLU A 52 -4.23 19.69 0.71
C GLU A 52 -5.00 18.37 0.58
N SER A 53 -4.30 17.24 0.74
CA SER A 53 -4.99 15.97 0.90
C SER A 53 -5.91 16.09 2.14
N PRO A 54 -7.19 15.69 2.02
CA PRO A 54 -8.07 15.68 3.17
C PRO A 54 -7.45 14.82 4.27
N ALA A 55 -7.53 15.28 5.51
CA ALA A 55 -7.10 14.47 6.65
C ALA A 55 -7.92 13.17 6.72
N PHE A 56 -7.33 12.12 7.30
CA PHE A 56 -8.10 10.92 7.62
C PHE A 56 -9.26 11.24 8.56
N GLN A 57 -10.39 10.54 8.37
CA GLN A 57 -11.64 10.82 9.09
C GLN A 57 -11.50 10.62 10.60
N ASN A 58 -10.59 9.76 11.03
CA ASN A 58 -10.30 9.42 12.43
C ASN A 58 -9.11 10.20 13.01
N ARG A 59 -8.71 11.33 12.40
CA ARG A 59 -7.71 12.24 12.98
C ARG A 59 -8.18 12.77 14.33
N ILE A 60 -7.29 12.84 15.33
CA ILE A 60 -7.66 13.24 16.71
C ILE A 60 -7.48 14.73 17.01
N ALA A 61 -6.75 15.47 16.18
CA ALA A 61 -6.58 16.92 16.34
C ALA A 61 -6.28 17.61 14.99
N PRO A 62 -6.61 18.90 14.81
CA PRO A 62 -6.36 19.62 13.56
C PRO A 62 -4.90 19.59 13.12
N LYS A 63 -4.65 19.70 11.81
CA LYS A 63 -3.29 19.83 11.25
C LYS A 63 -2.63 21.10 11.80
N LYS A 64 -1.42 20.95 12.35
CA LYS A 64 -0.63 22.07 12.88
C LYS A 64 0.44 22.57 11.89
N TYR A 65 0.94 21.67 11.04
CA TYR A 65 1.97 21.97 10.05
C TYR A 65 1.51 21.50 8.66
N PRO A 66 2.08 22.05 7.57
CA PRO A 66 1.83 21.56 6.22
C PRO A 66 2.06 20.06 6.11
N ALA A 67 1.19 19.37 5.37
CA ALA A 67 1.28 17.93 5.20
C ALA A 67 2.50 17.52 4.37
N GLN A 68 3.22 16.51 4.84
CA GLN A 68 4.41 15.93 4.21
C GLN A 68 4.25 14.41 4.16
N PRO A 69 3.35 13.86 3.32
CA PRO A 69 3.06 12.43 3.35
C PRO A 69 4.23 11.53 2.91
N GLY A 70 5.19 12.08 2.16
CA GLY A 70 6.22 11.29 1.51
C GLY A 70 5.75 10.63 0.22
N PRO A 71 6.69 10.22 -0.64
CA PRO A 71 6.36 9.57 -1.90
C PRO A 71 5.69 8.22 -1.66
N GLN A 72 4.55 7.98 -2.30
CA GLN A 72 3.89 6.67 -2.29
C GLN A 72 4.80 5.63 -2.96
N PRO A 73 5.20 4.55 -2.28
CA PRO A 73 5.94 3.48 -2.91
C PRO A 73 5.09 2.81 -4.00
N GLN A 74 5.67 2.61 -5.18
CA GLN A 74 4.98 2.04 -6.35
C GLN A 74 4.95 0.51 -6.33
N ASP A 75 5.62 -0.09 -5.35
CA ASP A 75 5.95 -1.50 -5.29
C ASP A 75 5.42 -2.20 -4.03
N LEU A 76 4.38 -1.63 -3.42
CA LEU A 76 3.61 -2.27 -2.35
C LEU A 76 2.78 -3.44 -2.89
N GLY A 77 2.38 -4.34 -2.00
CA GLY A 77 1.65 -5.55 -2.32
C GLY A 77 2.54 -6.79 -2.40
N LEU A 78 1.89 -7.88 -2.80
CA LEU A 78 2.55 -9.16 -2.97
C LEU A 78 3.36 -9.17 -4.27
N LYS A 79 4.62 -9.59 -4.14
CA LYS A 79 5.44 -9.96 -5.27
C LYS A 79 5.82 -11.43 -5.14
N ASN A 80 5.83 -12.13 -6.25
CA ASN A 80 6.37 -13.47 -6.30
C ASN A 80 7.89 -13.38 -6.12
N ARG A 81 8.40 -14.06 -5.11
CA ARG A 81 9.83 -14.17 -4.84
C ARG A 81 10.28 -15.59 -4.97
N GLU A 82 11.37 -15.74 -5.70
CA GLU A 82 12.03 -17.01 -5.95
C GLU A 82 12.95 -17.34 -4.78
N LYS A 83 12.83 -18.56 -4.28
CA LYS A 83 13.75 -19.15 -3.32
C LYS A 83 14.02 -20.59 -3.72
N GLU A 84 15.28 -20.98 -3.63
CA GLU A 84 15.69 -22.36 -3.75
C GLU A 84 15.25 -23.13 -2.49
N ASN A 85 14.57 -24.26 -2.66
CA ASN A 85 14.25 -25.18 -1.57
C ASN A 85 15.44 -26.11 -1.23
N GLU A 86 15.24 -27.02 -0.28
CA GLU A 86 16.28 -27.97 0.13
C GLU A 86 16.64 -28.98 -0.98
N GLU A 87 15.72 -29.18 -1.93
CA GLU A 87 15.88 -30.06 -3.09
C GLU A 87 16.59 -29.38 -4.29
N GLY A 88 16.86 -28.07 -4.23
CA GLY A 88 17.49 -27.31 -5.31
C GLY A 88 16.54 -26.71 -6.35
N ASP A 89 15.22 -26.84 -6.14
CA ASP A 89 14.18 -26.28 -7.00
C ASP A 89 13.91 -24.80 -6.66
N ILE A 90 13.73 -23.98 -7.70
CA ILE A 90 13.31 -22.59 -7.55
C ILE A 90 11.80 -22.52 -7.34
N ILE A 91 11.38 -22.22 -6.12
CA ILE A 91 9.98 -21.99 -5.76
C ILE A 91 9.69 -20.51 -5.76
N SER A 92 8.65 -20.10 -6.49
CA SER A 92 8.17 -18.72 -6.51
C SER A 92 6.93 -18.58 -5.61
N THR A 93 7.05 -17.84 -4.50
CA THR A 93 5.95 -17.64 -3.54
C THR A 93 5.60 -16.17 -3.36
N PRO A 94 4.31 -15.82 -3.17
CA PRO A 94 3.91 -14.45 -2.86
C PRO A 94 4.52 -13.99 -1.52
N SER A 95 5.11 -12.78 -1.50
CA SER A 95 5.71 -12.22 -0.29
C SER A 95 5.70 -10.68 -0.31
N LEU A 96 5.67 -10.07 0.89
CA LEU A 96 5.63 -8.62 1.11
C LEU A 96 6.96 -7.94 0.80
N LYS A 97 6.98 -6.64 0.49
CA LYS A 97 8.22 -5.90 0.21
C LYS A 97 9.31 -6.06 1.31
N PHE A 98 10.58 -6.03 0.92
CA PHE A 98 11.70 -5.98 1.88
C PHE A 98 11.83 -4.57 2.48
N CYS A 99 12.55 -4.45 3.58
CA CYS A 99 12.94 -3.15 4.11
C CYS A 99 14.12 -2.57 3.32
N GLY A 100 14.27 -1.25 3.40
CA GLY A 100 15.52 -0.59 3.02
C GLY A 100 16.49 -0.57 4.20
N GLU A 101 17.59 0.16 4.07
CA GLU A 101 18.66 0.24 5.08
C GLU A 101 18.30 1.03 6.35
N ALA A 102 17.26 1.86 6.30
CA ALA A 102 16.92 2.79 7.37
C ALA A 102 16.20 2.08 8.53
N PRO A 103 16.48 2.45 9.80
CA PRO A 103 15.83 1.92 11.00
C PRO A 103 14.41 2.48 11.18
N ASN A 104 13.59 2.40 10.14
CA ASN A 104 12.23 2.94 10.09
C ASN A 104 11.26 1.94 9.44
N CYS A 105 11.65 0.67 9.39
CA CYS A 105 10.95 -0.41 8.70
C CYS A 105 11.13 -1.75 9.42
N PHE A 106 10.07 -2.54 9.45
CA PHE A 106 10.11 -3.96 9.80
C PHE A 106 9.40 -4.78 8.73
N SER A 107 9.92 -5.96 8.40
CA SER A 107 9.30 -6.87 7.42
C SER A 107 9.57 -8.33 7.75
N SER A 108 8.55 -9.18 7.58
CA SER A 108 8.67 -10.64 7.70
C SER A 108 9.22 -11.34 6.45
N ALA A 109 9.42 -10.58 5.37
CA ALA A 109 9.73 -11.16 4.07
C ALA A 109 11.21 -11.53 3.88
N ASP A 110 12.12 -10.87 4.60
CA ASP A 110 13.56 -11.12 4.51
C ASP A 110 14.10 -11.65 5.84
N LYS A 111 14.21 -12.98 5.94
CA LYS A 111 14.73 -13.64 7.16
C LYS A 111 16.22 -13.43 7.37
N ASP A 112 16.96 -13.02 6.34
CA ASP A 112 18.41 -12.91 6.37
C ASP A 112 18.84 -11.50 6.82
N ASP A 113 17.98 -10.50 6.63
CA ASP A 113 18.10 -9.16 7.22
C ASP A 113 17.71 -9.14 8.71
N LYS A 114 18.66 -9.48 9.58
CA LYS A 114 18.45 -9.53 11.04
C LYS A 114 18.09 -8.18 11.67
N ARG A 115 18.29 -7.06 11.00
CA ARG A 115 18.02 -5.72 11.55
C ARG A 115 16.56 -5.31 11.41
N HIS A 116 15.96 -5.69 10.29
CA HIS A 116 14.57 -5.34 9.98
C HIS A 116 13.61 -6.54 10.05
N TYR A 117 14.13 -7.77 10.22
CA TYR A 117 13.31 -8.96 10.24
C TYR A 117 12.34 -8.98 11.43
N LEU A 118 11.05 -8.99 11.11
CA LEU A 118 9.97 -9.25 12.06
C LEU A 118 9.45 -10.66 11.81
N PRO A 119 9.62 -11.63 12.73
CA PRO A 119 9.10 -12.97 12.57
C PRO A 119 7.62 -12.96 12.15
N PRO A 120 7.21 -13.76 11.16
CA PRO A 120 5.81 -13.89 10.78
C PRO A 120 4.96 -14.28 11.99
N TYR A 121 3.78 -13.69 12.12
CA TYR A 121 2.84 -14.13 13.14
C TYR A 121 2.31 -15.53 12.78
N GLN A 122 1.85 -16.24 13.78
CA GLN A 122 1.29 -17.58 13.64
C GLN A 122 -0.13 -17.60 14.19
N PHE A 123 -1.00 -18.38 13.57
CA PHE A 123 -2.33 -18.69 14.11
C PHE A 123 -2.53 -20.20 14.22
N SER A 124 -3.41 -20.62 15.11
CA SER A 124 -3.73 -22.02 15.33
C SER A 124 -4.32 -22.66 14.07
N SER A 125 -4.04 -23.94 13.83
CA SER A 125 -4.67 -24.73 12.76
C SER A 125 -6.19 -24.84 12.89
N THR A 126 -6.76 -24.48 14.04
CA THR A 126 -8.21 -24.38 14.25
C THR A 126 -8.82 -23.11 13.64
N ILE A 127 -8.00 -22.11 13.32
CA ILE A 127 -8.43 -20.85 12.69
C ILE A 127 -8.23 -21.00 11.18
N SER A 128 -9.29 -20.80 10.40
CA SER A 128 -9.17 -20.82 8.94
C SER A 128 -8.39 -19.60 8.44
N ARG A 129 -7.72 -19.72 7.29
CA ARG A 129 -7.03 -18.61 6.62
C ARG A 129 -7.92 -17.36 6.46
N GLN A 130 -9.20 -17.57 6.12
CA GLN A 130 -10.18 -16.48 5.99
C GLN A 130 -10.52 -15.85 7.35
N GLN A 131 -10.67 -16.64 8.41
CA GLN A 131 -10.88 -16.10 9.75
C GLN A 131 -9.66 -15.31 10.21
N ALA A 132 -8.45 -15.79 9.93
CA ALA A 132 -7.23 -15.08 10.27
C ALA A 132 -7.14 -13.72 9.54
N PHE A 133 -7.51 -13.67 8.27
CA PHE A 133 -7.61 -12.41 7.52
C PHE A 133 -8.63 -11.45 8.13
N ASN A 134 -9.83 -11.95 8.47
CA ASN A 134 -10.86 -11.13 9.10
C ASN A 134 -10.39 -10.58 10.46
N ASP A 135 -9.72 -11.39 11.27
CA ASP A 135 -9.16 -10.96 12.55
C ASP A 135 -8.16 -9.81 12.40
N VAL A 136 -7.25 -9.89 11.42
CA VAL A 136 -6.29 -8.81 11.12
C VAL A 136 -7.01 -7.55 10.68
N VAL A 137 -7.94 -7.65 9.73
CA VAL A 137 -8.71 -6.49 9.25
C VAL A 137 -9.51 -5.86 10.40
N ASP A 138 -10.14 -6.67 11.25
CA ASP A 138 -10.91 -6.20 12.39
C ASP A 138 -10.04 -5.50 13.43
N VAL A 139 -8.84 -6.00 13.70
CA VAL A 139 -7.88 -5.35 14.59
C VAL A 139 -7.45 -4.00 14.03
N ILE A 140 -7.15 -3.90 12.73
CA ILE A 140 -6.80 -2.62 12.10
C ILE A 140 -7.96 -1.64 12.19
N LYS A 141 -9.20 -2.06 11.89
CA LYS A 141 -10.40 -1.20 11.98
C LYS A 141 -10.65 -0.68 13.39
N LYS A 142 -10.31 -1.46 14.41
CA LYS A 142 -10.45 -1.11 15.84
C LYS A 142 -9.22 -0.42 16.42
N TYR A 143 -8.22 -0.10 15.60
CA TYR A 143 -7.07 0.67 16.06
C TYR A 143 -7.55 2.06 16.48
N GLU A 144 -7.09 2.53 17.64
CA GLU A 144 -7.40 3.85 18.16
C GLU A 144 -6.26 4.83 17.83
N PRO A 145 -6.48 5.85 16.98
CA PRO A 145 -5.45 6.83 16.64
C PRO A 145 -4.92 7.58 17.88
N GLY A 146 -3.64 7.94 17.88
CA GLY A 146 -3.00 8.60 19.03
C GLY A 146 -2.39 7.66 20.07
N GLN A 147 -2.57 6.34 19.92
CA GLN A 147 -1.98 5.32 20.79
C GLN A 147 -0.50 5.58 21.03
N ASN A 148 -0.07 5.64 22.30
CA ASN A 148 1.32 5.94 22.70
C ASN A 148 1.93 7.19 22.03
N ASN A 149 1.10 8.21 21.78
CA ASN A 149 1.47 9.47 21.12
C ASN A 149 1.95 9.32 19.66
N VAL A 150 1.59 8.22 18.98
CA VAL A 150 1.81 8.03 17.54
C VAL A 150 0.48 8.06 16.78
N ASP A 151 0.52 8.21 15.46
CA ASP A 151 -0.63 8.06 14.56
C ASP A 151 -1.84 8.97 14.82
N GLY A 152 -1.67 10.08 15.53
CA GLY A 152 -2.77 11.02 15.76
C GLY A 152 -3.30 11.69 14.49
N GLY A 153 -2.60 11.55 13.35
CA GLY A 153 -3.09 11.95 12.03
C GLY A 153 -4.22 11.05 11.51
N GLY A 154 -4.45 9.90 12.16
CA GLY A 154 -5.44 8.91 11.78
C GLY A 154 -4.83 7.78 10.93
N PHE A 155 -5.69 6.94 10.38
CA PHE A 155 -5.30 5.89 9.45
C PHE A 155 -6.46 5.53 8.51
N GLU A 156 -6.14 4.89 7.39
CA GLU A 156 -7.12 4.38 6.45
C GLU A 156 -6.64 3.07 5.83
N ILE A 157 -7.54 2.07 5.74
CA ILE A 157 -7.29 0.87 4.92
C ILE A 157 -7.47 1.26 3.45
N LYS A 158 -6.38 1.24 2.68
CA LYS A 158 -6.37 1.66 1.27
C LYS A 158 -6.67 0.53 0.31
N SER A 159 -6.40 -0.72 0.69
CA SER A 159 -6.61 -1.88 -0.18
C SER A 159 -6.86 -3.13 0.64
N GLN A 160 -7.84 -3.92 0.21
CA GLN A 160 -8.11 -5.28 0.67
C GLN A 160 -8.23 -6.16 -0.56
N LYS A 161 -7.28 -7.08 -0.72
CA LYS A 161 -7.27 -8.13 -1.73
C LYS A 161 -7.38 -9.48 -1.01
N PRO A 162 -7.64 -10.60 -1.70
CA PRO A 162 -7.67 -11.90 -1.05
C PRO A 162 -6.41 -12.13 -0.19
N TYR A 163 -6.63 -12.27 1.12
CA TYR A 163 -5.58 -12.50 2.14
C TYR A 163 -4.49 -11.43 2.25
N TYR A 164 -4.72 -10.24 1.71
CA TYR A 164 -3.79 -9.11 1.78
C TYR A 164 -4.54 -7.83 2.16
N VAL A 165 -4.03 -7.11 3.16
CA VAL A 165 -4.55 -5.80 3.56
C VAL A 165 -3.42 -4.80 3.66
N TYR A 166 -3.69 -3.59 3.17
CA TYR A 166 -2.79 -2.44 3.23
C TYR A 166 -3.49 -1.24 3.83
N ALA A 167 -2.85 -0.63 4.83
CA ALA A 167 -3.29 0.57 5.50
C ALA A 167 -2.19 1.64 5.51
N GLN A 168 -2.61 2.90 5.50
CA GLN A 168 -1.76 4.07 5.71
C GLN A 168 -2.04 4.64 7.09
N PHE A 169 -0.98 4.88 7.87
CA PHE A 169 -1.06 5.56 9.17
C PHE A 169 -0.38 6.91 9.06
N GLU A 170 -0.96 7.93 9.68
CA GLU A 170 -0.49 9.31 9.58
C GLU A 170 -0.03 9.87 10.93
N SER A 171 1.18 10.43 10.96
CA SER A 171 1.65 11.18 12.13
C SER A 171 0.90 12.51 12.32
N LEU A 172 0.66 12.90 13.58
CA LEU A 172 -0.20 14.05 13.87
C LEU A 172 0.35 15.40 13.37
N LYS A 173 1.67 15.63 13.53
CA LYS A 173 2.30 16.94 13.32
C LYS A 173 2.47 17.28 11.83
N HIS A 174 3.21 16.45 11.11
CA HIS A 174 3.62 16.72 9.73
C HIS A 174 2.91 15.84 8.70
N ALA A 175 1.92 15.06 9.12
CA ALA A 175 1.22 14.12 8.24
C ALA A 175 2.16 13.14 7.50
N TYR A 176 3.28 12.75 8.11
CA TYR A 176 4.11 11.66 7.58
C TYR A 176 3.28 10.39 7.49
N ILE A 177 3.35 9.70 6.34
CA ILE A 177 2.65 8.44 6.13
C ILE A 177 3.61 7.28 6.31
N ASP A 178 3.15 6.31 7.09
CA ASP A 178 3.74 4.99 7.20
C ASP A 178 2.80 3.97 6.55
N ASP A 179 3.40 3.01 5.85
CA ASP A 179 2.72 1.94 5.15
C ASP A 179 2.72 0.67 5.99
N VAL A 180 1.54 0.10 6.25
CA VAL A 180 1.36 -1.16 6.97
C VAL A 180 0.69 -2.19 6.08
N GLU A 181 1.32 -3.34 5.91
CA GLU A 181 0.85 -4.44 5.07
C GLU A 181 0.80 -5.74 5.89
N PHE A 182 -0.27 -6.51 5.69
CA PHE A 182 -0.38 -7.87 6.18
C PHE A 182 -0.72 -8.80 5.03
N TYR A 183 -0.06 -9.96 5.01
CA TYR A 183 -0.35 -11.05 4.09
C TYR A 183 -0.51 -12.35 4.85
N ILE A 184 -1.68 -12.96 4.73
CA ILE A 184 -1.99 -14.23 5.37
C ILE A 184 -1.57 -15.30 4.38
N GLY A 185 -0.46 -15.96 4.68
CA GLY A 185 0.10 -17.01 3.85
C GLY A 185 -0.68 -18.32 3.95
N ASP A 186 -0.17 -19.32 3.26
CA ASP A 186 -0.54 -20.71 3.53
C ASP A 186 0.15 -21.19 4.83
N ASP A 187 -0.19 -22.36 5.36
CA ASP A 187 0.47 -22.94 6.55
C ASP A 187 0.39 -22.10 7.84
N ASN A 188 -0.71 -21.36 8.01
CA ASN A 188 -1.07 -20.65 9.24
C ASN A 188 -0.12 -19.53 9.72
N PHE A 189 0.58 -18.87 8.79
CA PHE A 189 1.40 -17.70 9.10
C PHE A 189 0.84 -16.39 8.52
N VAL A 190 1.28 -15.26 9.08
CA VAL A 190 1.02 -13.91 8.57
C VAL A 190 2.34 -13.17 8.40
N GLN A 191 2.68 -12.80 7.17
CA GLN A 191 3.75 -11.84 6.91
C GLN A 191 3.25 -10.43 7.26
N VAL A 192 4.14 -9.65 7.87
CA VAL A 192 3.87 -8.29 8.32
C VAL A 192 4.92 -7.37 7.73
N ARG A 193 4.51 -6.17 7.33
CA ARG A 193 5.44 -5.07 7.03
C ARG A 193 4.89 -3.76 7.58
N THR A 194 5.75 -2.96 8.19
CA THR A 194 5.46 -1.57 8.58
C THR A 194 6.66 -0.72 8.19
N SER A 195 6.46 0.44 7.55
CA SER A 195 7.57 1.22 7.01
C SER A 195 7.22 2.68 6.82
N SER A 196 8.13 3.56 7.23
CA SER A 196 8.00 5.00 6.98
C SER A 196 8.36 5.38 5.55
N ARG A 197 7.67 6.37 4.97
CA ARG A 197 8.01 6.91 3.62
C ARG A 197 9.09 7.97 3.63
N LEU A 198 9.27 8.65 4.76
CA LEU A 198 10.19 9.76 4.93
C LEU A 198 11.00 9.60 6.21
N GLY A 199 12.18 10.22 6.21
CA GLY A 199 13.09 10.21 7.35
C GLY A 199 13.92 8.93 7.42
N PHE A 200 15.12 9.04 7.99
CA PHE A 200 15.95 7.87 8.31
C PHE A 200 15.48 7.20 9.60
N LEU A 201 15.04 8.00 10.57
CA LEU A 201 14.48 7.56 11.85
C LEU A 201 12.96 7.70 11.84
N ASP A 202 12.30 6.87 12.64
CA ASP A 202 10.84 6.93 12.86
C ASP A 202 10.46 7.25 14.32
N PHE A 203 11.43 7.42 15.21
CA PHE A 203 11.22 7.68 16.64
C PHE A 203 10.33 6.62 17.31
N GLN A 204 10.55 5.36 16.95
CA GLN A 204 9.87 4.18 17.46
C GLN A 204 8.41 4.05 16.98
N THR A 205 7.98 4.86 16.00
CA THR A 205 6.58 4.92 15.58
C THR A 205 6.11 3.59 15.00
N ASN A 206 6.91 2.95 14.13
CA ASN A 206 6.53 1.65 13.56
C ASN A 206 6.49 0.53 14.62
N ALA A 207 7.43 0.51 15.57
CA ALA A 207 7.41 -0.46 16.67
C ALA A 207 6.18 -0.28 17.56
N LYS A 208 5.87 0.95 18.00
CA LYS A 208 4.70 1.26 18.84
C LYS A 208 3.40 0.83 18.16
N ARG A 209 3.25 1.15 16.88
CA ARG A 209 2.07 0.78 16.08
C ARG A 209 1.93 -0.73 15.96
N ILE A 210 2.99 -1.40 15.52
CA ILE A 210 2.89 -2.84 15.28
C ILE A 210 2.70 -3.61 16.58
N ASN A 211 3.28 -3.15 17.70
CA ASN A 211 3.05 -3.75 19.01
C ASN A 211 1.61 -3.62 19.48
N ALA A 212 0.94 -2.50 19.20
CA ALA A 212 -0.48 -2.34 19.51
C ALA A 212 -1.34 -3.33 18.71
N ILE A 213 -1.05 -3.51 17.42
CA ILE A 213 -1.72 -4.48 16.55
C ILE A 213 -1.42 -5.92 17.00
N SER A 214 -0.15 -6.27 17.24
CA SER A 214 0.29 -7.56 17.78
C SER A 214 -0.45 -7.91 19.06
N SER A 215 -0.49 -6.97 20.01
CA SER A 215 -1.15 -7.18 21.30
C SER A 215 -2.66 -7.39 21.14
N ALA A 216 -3.30 -6.72 20.19
CA ALA A 216 -4.72 -6.91 19.90
C ALA A 216 -5.02 -8.26 19.25
N LEU A 217 -4.14 -8.74 18.36
CA LEU A 217 -4.23 -10.07 17.78
C LEU A 217 -3.96 -11.15 18.83
N ALA A 218 -2.92 -11.02 19.66
CA ALA A 218 -2.55 -11.98 20.70
C ALA A 218 -3.64 -12.18 21.78
N ARG A 219 -4.57 -11.22 21.94
CA ARG A 219 -5.75 -11.37 22.80
C ARG A 219 -6.84 -12.26 22.20
N LYS A 220 -6.78 -12.55 20.89
CA LYS A 220 -7.65 -13.53 20.26
C LYS A 220 -7.04 -14.92 20.45
N ASP A 221 -7.85 -15.88 20.88
CA ASP A 221 -7.39 -17.25 21.10
C ASP A 221 -6.73 -17.83 19.84
N GLY A 222 -5.62 -18.55 20.04
CA GLY A 222 -4.91 -19.22 18.95
C GLY A 222 -3.92 -18.34 18.17
N TRP A 223 -3.77 -17.06 18.50
CA TRP A 223 -2.76 -16.19 17.88
C TRP A 223 -1.44 -16.18 18.65
N LYS A 224 -0.32 -16.15 17.91
CA LYS A 224 1.03 -15.89 18.42
C LYS A 224 1.68 -14.81 17.58
N THR A 225 2.01 -13.69 18.21
CA THR A 225 2.59 -12.52 17.55
C THR A 225 3.94 -12.16 18.16
N THR A 226 4.70 -11.32 17.47
CA THR A 226 5.95 -10.77 17.98
C THR A 226 5.75 -9.34 18.50
N ILE A 227 6.38 -9.03 19.63
CA ILE A 227 6.52 -7.68 20.15
C ILE A 227 7.93 -7.19 19.79
N VAL A 228 8.01 -5.96 19.30
CA VAL A 228 9.24 -5.26 18.96
C VAL A 228 9.63 -4.39 20.16
N ASP A 229 10.51 -4.90 21.01
CA ASP A 229 11.05 -4.19 22.18
C ASP A 229 12.56 -3.97 22.06
N GLU A 230 13.11 -3.19 22.99
CA GLU A 230 14.52 -2.81 23.00
C GLU A 230 15.45 -4.01 23.18
N GLU A 231 15.03 -5.01 23.96
CA GLU A 231 15.79 -6.23 24.21
C GLU A 231 15.93 -7.07 22.93
N SER A 232 14.84 -7.25 22.19
CA SER A 232 14.81 -8.07 20.98
C SER A 232 15.31 -7.32 19.74
N TYR A 233 15.21 -5.99 19.72
CA TYR A 233 15.58 -5.13 18.59
C TYR A 233 16.52 -3.98 18.99
N PRO A 234 17.68 -4.27 19.61
CA PRO A 234 18.56 -3.24 20.17
C PRO A 234 19.15 -2.30 19.11
N TRP A 235 19.34 -2.79 17.87
CA TRP A 235 19.79 -1.93 16.77
C TRP A 235 18.76 -0.85 16.42
N TYR A 236 17.49 -1.21 16.28
CA TYR A 236 16.42 -0.25 15.96
C TYR A 236 16.24 0.78 17.06
N TYR A 237 16.19 0.32 18.31
CA TYR A 237 16.02 1.21 19.47
C TYR A 237 17.25 2.09 19.69
N GLY A 238 18.47 1.59 19.47
CA GLY A 238 19.69 2.40 19.54
C GLY A 238 19.74 3.56 18.54
N TRP A 239 19.13 3.40 17.37
CA TRP A 239 18.99 4.50 16.40
C TRP A 239 17.83 5.45 16.71
N ASN A 240 16.73 4.93 17.26
CA ASN A 240 15.49 5.68 17.50
C ASN A 240 15.27 6.11 18.95
N ALA A 241 16.26 5.95 19.84
CA ALA A 241 16.23 6.49 21.19
C ALA A 241 16.29 8.03 21.16
N ASP A 242 15.69 8.66 22.18
CA ASP A 242 15.48 10.11 22.29
C ASP A 242 16.71 10.94 21.89
N ARG A 243 16.68 11.46 20.65
CA ARG A 243 17.54 12.53 20.14
C ARG A 243 16.71 13.74 19.76
#